data_AF-A0A0J8R1Z4-F1
#
_entry.id   AF-A0A0J8R1Z4-F1
#
_cell.length_a   1.000
_cell.length_b   1.000
_cell.length_c   1.000
_cell.angle_alpha   90.00
_cell.angle_beta   90.00
_cell.angle_gamma   90.00
#
_symmetry.space_group_name_H-M   'P 1'
#
loop_
_entity.id
_entity.type
_entity.pdbx_description
1 polymer ?
#
loop_
_entity_poly.entity_id
_entity_poly.type
_entity_poly.pdbx_seq_one_letter_code
_entity_poly.pdbx_strand_id
1 'polypeptide(L)'
;MAVTVQWGATGASILMAYLTPPGGLGCRSGSYALYGIFGTISWVALLVSMVLSHAAMARPASPYGPALLGRMAIMLRCGGRAVAVMNAAWLVVSTLFENIGLYDSCWCHGVVLQRGGNAWVILFRTVEEFRHEAKNAWPGGIAFTMIVSTLMIVVFALGSKGDSSSSDDEYE
;
A
#
# COMPACT_ATOMS: atom_id res chain seq x y z
N MET A 1 -7.43 9.23 3.80
CA MET A 1 -8.35 8.25 3.17
C MET A 1 -7.63 7.28 2.23
N ALA A 2 -6.87 7.76 1.24
CA ALA A 2 -6.19 6.86 0.29
C ALA A 2 -5.19 5.88 0.96
N VAL A 3 -4.29 6.39 1.81
CA VAL A 3 -3.27 5.57 2.48
C VAL A 3 -3.88 4.59 3.49
N THR A 4 -4.93 5.00 4.22
CA THR A 4 -5.61 4.14 5.20
C THR A 4 -6.26 2.94 4.52
N VAL A 5 -6.93 3.13 3.38
CA VAL A 5 -7.51 2.02 2.60
C VAL A 5 -6.40 1.14 2.00
N GLN A 6 -5.34 1.75 1.46
CA GLN A 6 -4.21 1.02 0.89
C GLN A 6 -3.56 0.07 1.91
N TRP A 7 -3.23 0.56 3.11
CA TRP A 7 -2.66 -0.29 4.16
C TRP A 7 -3.68 -1.20 4.83
N GLY A 8 -4.97 -0.86 4.78
CA GLY A 8 -6.04 -1.78 5.18
C GLY A 8 -5.97 -3.09 4.39
N ALA A 9 -5.96 -3.00 3.05
CA ALA A 9 -5.88 -4.16 2.16
C ALA A 9 -4.48 -4.78 2.15
N THR A 10 -3.45 -3.96 1.93
CA THR A 10 -2.07 -4.44 1.77
C THR A 10 -1.53 -5.00 3.10
N GLY A 11 -1.80 -4.34 4.21
CA GLY A 11 -1.40 -4.80 5.55
C GLY A 11 -2.06 -6.13 5.92
N ALA A 12 -3.34 -6.34 5.58
CA ALA A 12 -3.98 -7.64 5.73
C ALA A 12 -3.26 -8.71 4.89
N SER A 13 -2.99 -8.45 3.60
CA SER A 13 -2.30 -9.43 2.74
C SER A 13 -0.90 -9.79 3.26
N ILE A 14 -0.16 -8.82 3.80
CA ILE A 14 1.16 -9.05 4.40
C ILE A 14 1.02 -9.89 5.68
N LEU A 15 0.11 -9.52 6.58
CA LEU A 15 -0.11 -10.25 7.84
C LEU A 15 -0.53 -11.70 7.56
N MET A 16 -1.43 -11.88 6.60
CA MET A 16 -1.89 -13.17 6.13
C MET A 16 -0.74 -14.04 5.61
N ALA A 17 0.08 -13.49 4.71
CA ALA A 17 1.20 -14.20 4.13
C ALA A 17 2.36 -14.41 5.11
N TYR A 18 2.53 -13.53 6.10
CA TYR A 18 3.56 -13.62 7.13
C TYR A 18 3.24 -14.66 8.20
N LEU A 19 1.96 -14.77 8.60
CA LEU A 19 1.51 -15.74 9.60
C LEU A 19 1.25 -17.13 9.00
N THR A 20 1.17 -17.25 7.68
CA THR A 20 1.02 -18.55 7.02
C THR A 20 2.40 -19.23 6.89
N PRO A 21 2.51 -20.53 7.21
CA PRO A 21 3.79 -21.25 7.11
C PRO A 21 4.33 -21.31 5.67
N PRO A 22 5.65 -21.11 5.44
CA PRO A 22 6.70 -20.83 6.43
C PRO A 22 6.68 -19.38 6.91
N GLY A 23 6.37 -19.16 8.19
CA GLY A 23 6.12 -17.83 8.72
C GLY A 23 7.34 -16.90 8.58
N GLY A 24 7.12 -15.71 8.01
CA GLY A 24 8.16 -14.71 7.73
C GLY A 24 7.97 -13.95 6.41
N LEU A 25 8.97 -13.13 6.02
CA LEU A 25 9.03 -12.55 4.67
C LEU A 25 9.64 -13.55 3.67
N GLY A 26 8.79 -14.06 2.79
CA GLY A 26 9.16 -14.73 1.54
C GLY A 26 8.90 -13.81 0.33
N CYS A 27 9.08 -14.32 -0.89
CA CYS A 27 8.89 -13.51 -2.11
C CYS A 27 7.49 -12.92 -2.24
N ARG A 28 6.45 -13.65 -1.81
CA ARG A 28 5.05 -13.24 -1.91
C ARG A 28 4.69 -12.15 -0.90
N SER A 29 4.98 -12.36 0.39
CA SER A 29 4.77 -11.32 1.41
C SER A 29 5.69 -10.10 1.18
N GLY A 30 6.90 -10.33 0.68
CA GLY A 30 7.84 -9.28 0.28
C GLY A 30 7.34 -8.43 -0.89
N SER A 31 6.74 -9.05 -1.93
CA SER A 31 6.20 -8.30 -3.07
C SER A 31 5.01 -7.43 -2.69
N TYR A 32 4.15 -7.90 -1.78
CA TYR A 32 3.05 -7.10 -1.20
C TYR A 32 3.59 -5.92 -0.37
N ALA A 33 4.65 -6.13 0.42
CA ALA A 33 5.30 -5.07 1.17
C ALA A 33 5.93 -4.01 0.25
N LEU A 34 6.62 -4.43 -0.81
CA LEU A 34 7.20 -3.53 -1.81
C LEU A 34 6.14 -2.68 -2.50
N TYR A 35 5.01 -3.29 -2.89
CA TYR A 35 3.86 -2.57 -3.43
C TYR A 35 3.34 -1.50 -2.46
N GLY A 36 3.16 -1.87 -1.18
CA GLY A 36 2.73 -0.93 -0.15
C GLY A 36 3.68 0.26 0.01
N ILE A 37 4.98 0.00 0.03
CA ILE A 37 6.04 1.03 0.19
C ILE A 37 6.12 1.95 -1.02
N PHE A 38 6.12 1.43 -2.25
CA PHE A 38 6.13 2.30 -3.43
C PHE A 38 4.86 3.13 -3.55
N GLY A 39 3.70 2.56 -3.19
CA GLY A 39 2.46 3.31 -3.07
C GLY A 39 2.57 4.48 -2.09
N THR A 40 3.09 4.26 -0.86
CA THR A 40 3.25 5.36 0.12
C THR A 40 4.25 6.40 -0.30
N ILE A 41 5.39 6.01 -0.88
CA ILE A 41 6.39 6.95 -1.38
C ILE A 41 5.78 7.85 -2.46
N SER A 42 5.03 7.27 -3.41
CA SER A 42 4.35 8.04 -4.45
C SER A 42 3.34 9.03 -3.86
N TRP A 43 2.55 8.57 -2.88
CA TRP A 43 1.55 9.40 -2.22
C TRP A 43 2.17 10.56 -1.44
N VAL A 44 3.21 10.30 -0.63
CA VAL A 44 3.92 11.34 0.13
C VAL A 44 4.56 12.35 -0.81
N ALA A 45 5.23 11.89 -1.87
CA ALA A 45 5.86 12.77 -2.85
C ALA A 45 4.84 13.70 -3.53
N LEU A 46 3.67 13.17 -3.92
CA LEU A 46 2.59 13.95 -4.54
C LEU A 46 1.92 14.91 -3.54
N LEU A 47 1.71 14.48 -2.30
CA LEU A 47 1.15 15.34 -1.25
C LEU A 47 2.08 16.52 -0.94
N VAL A 48 3.38 16.24 -0.76
CA VAL A 48 4.38 17.27 -0.52
C VAL A 48 4.49 18.21 -1.72
N SER A 49 4.42 17.68 -2.96
CA SER A 49 4.36 18.51 -4.17
C SER A 49 3.18 19.49 -4.17
N MET A 50 1.98 19.03 -3.77
CA MET A 50 0.79 19.88 -3.66
C MET A 50 0.99 21.00 -2.63
N VAL A 51 1.48 20.66 -1.42
CA VAL A 51 1.74 21.64 -0.36
C VAL A 51 2.79 22.67 -0.78
N LEU A 52 3.88 22.23 -1.42
CA LEU A 52 4.92 23.13 -1.93
C LEU A 52 4.39 24.03 -3.05
N SER A 53 3.54 23.52 -3.94
CA SER A 53 2.92 24.30 -5.01
C SER A 53 2.02 25.39 -4.44
N HIS A 54 1.21 25.04 -3.43
CA HIS A 54 0.36 26.01 -2.74
C HIS A 54 1.20 27.08 -2.01
N ALA A 55 2.26 26.67 -1.30
CA ALA A 55 3.17 27.59 -0.63
C ALA A 55 3.92 28.52 -1.60
N ALA A 56 4.18 28.07 -2.84
CA ALA A 56 4.78 28.89 -3.88
C ALA A 56 3.80 29.94 -4.44
N MET A 57 2.50 29.61 -4.55
CA MET A 57 1.46 30.52 -5.03
C MET A 57 0.97 31.51 -3.95
N ALA A 58 0.95 31.09 -2.68
CA ALA A 58 0.45 31.91 -1.57
C ALA A 58 1.45 32.96 -1.07
N ARG A 59 2.73 32.90 -1.48
CA ARG A 59 3.75 33.88 -1.08
C ARG A 59 3.77 35.08 -2.04
N PRO A 60 3.74 36.33 -1.54
CA PRO A 60 3.91 37.51 -2.38
C PRO A 60 5.28 37.46 -3.08
N ALA A 61 5.34 38.00 -4.30
CA ALA A 61 6.44 37.89 -5.27
C ALA A 61 7.82 38.24 -4.67
N SER A 62 8.46 37.27 -4.02
CA SER A 62 9.88 37.31 -3.68
C SER A 62 10.69 36.88 -4.90
N PRO A 63 11.80 37.54 -5.26
CA PRO A 63 12.54 37.21 -6.49
C PRO A 63 13.24 35.84 -6.47
N TYR A 64 13.53 35.26 -5.29
CA TYR A 64 14.37 34.05 -5.16
C TYR A 64 13.69 32.86 -4.47
N GLY A 65 12.76 33.10 -3.53
CA GLY A 65 12.06 32.04 -2.80
C GLY A 65 11.10 31.14 -3.60
N PRO A 66 10.21 31.68 -4.46
CA PRO A 66 9.18 30.88 -5.14
C PRO A 66 9.74 30.00 -6.27
N ALA A 67 10.87 30.37 -6.87
CA ALA A 67 11.49 29.59 -7.94
C ALA A 67 12.05 28.25 -7.44
N LEU A 68 12.72 28.23 -6.28
CA LEU A 68 13.24 26.99 -5.70
C LEU A 68 12.11 26.06 -5.23
N LEU A 69 11.10 26.61 -4.55
CA LEU A 69 9.92 25.84 -4.12
C LEU A 69 9.17 25.27 -5.33
N GLY A 70 9.00 26.06 -6.39
CA GLY A 70 8.39 25.60 -7.64
C GLY A 70 9.17 24.47 -8.31
N ARG A 71 10.51 24.59 -8.39
CA ARG A 71 11.36 23.52 -8.95
C ARG A 71 11.27 22.24 -8.13
N MET A 72 11.30 22.34 -6.79
CA MET A 72 11.16 21.18 -5.91
C MET A 72 9.78 20.52 -6.04
N ALA A 73 8.71 21.32 -6.14
CA ALA A 73 7.36 20.81 -6.35
C ALA A 73 7.25 20.01 -7.66
N ILE A 74 7.85 20.50 -8.75
CA ILE A 74 7.87 19.82 -10.06
C ILE A 74 8.66 18.50 -9.97
N MET A 75 9.85 18.51 -9.37
CA MET A 75 10.68 17.31 -9.23
C MET A 75 9.97 16.22 -8.43
N LEU A 76 9.35 16.57 -7.30
CA LEU A 76 8.55 15.62 -6.51
C LEU A 76 7.32 15.11 -7.26
N ARG A 77 6.69 15.95 -8.08
CA ARG A 77 5.55 15.54 -8.91
C ARG A 77 5.96 14.53 -9.97
N CYS A 78 7.04 14.79 -10.69
CA CYS A 78 7.58 13.89 -11.70
C CYS A 78 8.07 12.59 -11.07
N GLY A 79 8.83 12.67 -9.98
CA GLY A 79 9.30 11.50 -9.22
C GLY A 79 8.15 10.67 -8.67
N GLY A 80 7.15 11.30 -8.04
CA GLY A 80 5.97 10.62 -7.50
C GLY A 80 5.17 9.89 -8.58
N ARG A 81 4.99 10.50 -9.77
CA ARG A 81 4.35 9.85 -10.92
C ARG A 81 5.15 8.67 -11.45
N ALA A 82 6.47 8.80 -11.58
CA ALA A 82 7.33 7.71 -12.01
C ALA A 82 7.26 6.52 -11.04
N VAL A 83 7.30 6.78 -9.73
CA VAL A 83 7.15 5.74 -8.69
C VAL A 83 5.76 5.09 -8.76
N ALA A 84 4.70 5.86 -9.00
CA ALA A 84 3.36 5.30 -9.18
C ALA A 84 3.28 4.36 -10.39
N VAL A 85 3.91 4.72 -11.52
CA VAL A 85 3.99 3.84 -12.71
C VAL A 85 4.79 2.58 -12.41
N MET A 86 5.93 2.69 -11.73
CA MET A 86 6.71 1.53 -11.30
C MET A 86 5.92 0.63 -10.34
N ASN A 87 5.14 1.22 -9.42
CA ASN A 87 4.29 0.48 -8.50
C ASN A 87 3.19 -0.31 -9.23
N ALA A 88 2.55 0.30 -10.23
CA ALA A 88 1.57 -0.37 -11.06
C ALA A 88 2.19 -1.51 -11.89
N ALA A 89 3.37 -1.26 -12.49
CA ALA A 89 4.10 -2.30 -13.20
C ALA A 89 4.50 -3.47 -12.28
N TRP A 90 4.91 -3.18 -11.05
CA TRP A 90 5.27 -4.19 -10.06
C TRP A 90 4.10 -5.10 -9.69
N LEU A 91 2.88 -4.57 -9.56
CA LEU A 91 1.68 -5.39 -9.35
C LEU A 91 1.47 -6.38 -10.49
N VAL A 92 1.53 -5.90 -11.74
CA VAL A 92 1.36 -6.74 -12.94
C VAL A 92 2.41 -7.84 -12.98
N VAL A 93 3.68 -7.48 -12.76
CA VAL A 93 4.80 -8.44 -12.72
C VAL A 93 4.61 -9.47 -11.60
N SER A 94 4.16 -9.05 -10.43
CA SER A 94 3.90 -9.95 -9.29
C SER A 94 2.80 -10.97 -9.61
N THR A 95 1.72 -10.55 -10.27
CA THR A 95 0.67 -11.47 -10.73
C THR A 95 1.17 -12.45 -11.79
N LEU A 96 2.05 -12.01 -12.70
CA LEU A 96 2.69 -12.91 -13.66
C LEU A 96 3.58 -13.94 -12.97
N PHE A 97 4.33 -13.53 -11.94
CA PHE A 97 5.17 -14.44 -11.17
C PHE A 97 4.36 -15.46 -10.36
N GLU A 98 3.21 -15.07 -9.82
CA GLU A 98 2.25 -16.00 -9.21
C GLU A 98 1.73 -17.01 -10.24
N ASN A 99 1.35 -16.54 -11.44
CA ASN A 99 0.75 -17.41 -12.47
C ASN A 99 1.73 -18.40 -13.11
N ILE A 100 3.01 -18.02 -13.25
CA ILE A 100 4.06 -18.90 -13.82
C ILE A 100 4.60 -19.88 -12.75
N GLY A 101 4.23 -19.72 -11.47
CA GLY A 101 4.76 -20.51 -10.36
C GLY A 101 6.18 -20.10 -9.96
N LEU A 102 6.61 -18.88 -10.33
CA LEU A 102 7.94 -18.35 -9.98
C LEU A 102 8.08 -18.20 -8.46
N TYR A 103 6.98 -17.87 -7.77
CA TYR A 103 6.94 -17.85 -6.30
C TYR A 103 6.97 -19.23 -5.64
N ASP A 104 6.66 -20.31 -6.37
CA ASP A 104 6.75 -21.69 -5.89
C ASP A 104 8.13 -22.31 -6.14
N SER A 105 9.09 -21.51 -6.61
CA SER A 105 10.48 -21.95 -6.74
C SER A 105 11.13 -22.15 -5.38
N CYS A 106 12.09 -23.07 -5.28
CA CYS A 106 12.76 -23.44 -4.02
C CYS A 106 13.40 -22.24 -3.29
N TRP A 107 13.82 -21.21 -4.03
CA TRP A 107 14.36 -19.96 -3.47
C TRP A 107 13.27 -19.05 -2.85
N CYS A 108 12.11 -18.95 -3.51
CA CYS A 108 11.00 -18.11 -3.05
C CYS A 108 10.07 -18.79 -2.04
N HIS A 109 10.13 -20.12 -1.98
CA HIS A 109 9.33 -20.93 -1.06
C HIS A 109 9.79 -20.81 0.40
N GLY A 110 11.02 -20.34 0.65
CA GLY A 110 11.56 -20.07 1.98
C GLY A 110 11.54 -18.60 2.38
N VAL A 111 11.83 -18.32 3.65
CA VAL A 111 11.89 -16.96 4.23
C VAL A 111 13.25 -16.28 4.04
N VAL A 112 13.81 -16.37 2.83
CA VAL A 112 15.17 -15.90 2.50
C VAL A 112 15.31 -14.38 2.68
N LEU A 113 14.27 -13.61 2.41
CA LEU A 113 14.31 -12.14 2.53
C LEU A 113 14.49 -11.66 3.98
N GLN A 114 13.93 -12.38 4.96
CA GLN A 114 14.06 -12.01 6.37
C GLN A 114 15.24 -12.70 7.06
N ARG A 115 15.48 -13.98 6.76
CA ARG A 115 16.40 -14.83 7.52
C ARG A 115 17.70 -15.16 6.78
N GLY A 116 17.84 -14.71 5.53
CA GLY A 116 19.05 -14.87 4.74
C GLY A 116 19.48 -16.33 4.63
N GLY A 117 20.75 -16.60 4.94
CA GLY A 117 21.33 -17.95 4.90
C GLY A 117 20.77 -18.94 5.93
N ASN A 118 20.02 -18.47 6.93
CA ASN A 118 19.33 -19.32 7.91
C ASN A 118 17.83 -19.49 7.58
N ALA A 119 17.44 -19.25 6.33
CA ALA A 119 16.09 -19.48 5.88
C ALA A 119 15.73 -20.96 5.91
N TRP A 120 14.46 -21.22 6.14
CA TRP A 120 13.91 -22.56 6.21
C TRP A 120 12.74 -22.67 5.23
N VAL A 121 12.49 -23.90 4.80
CA VAL A 121 11.45 -24.25 3.82
C VAL A 121 10.73 -25.49 4.33
N ILE A 122 9.45 -25.64 4.00
CA ILE A 122 8.63 -26.76 4.45
C ILE A 122 8.63 -27.83 3.36
N LEU A 123 9.35 -28.94 3.58
CA LEU A 123 9.46 -30.02 2.59
C LEU A 123 8.46 -31.17 2.78
N PHE A 124 7.91 -31.36 3.99
CA PHE A 124 7.07 -32.53 4.31
C PHE A 124 5.95 -32.18 5.29
N ARG A 125 4.91 -31.47 4.85
CA ARG A 125 3.76 -31.14 5.69
C ARG A 125 2.47 -31.42 4.92
N THR A 126 1.47 -31.98 5.61
CA THR A 126 0.18 -32.33 5.02
C THR A 126 -0.71 -31.11 4.86
N VAL A 127 -1.68 -31.15 3.94
CA VAL A 127 -2.60 -30.02 3.66
C VAL A 127 -3.43 -29.66 4.91
N GLU A 128 -3.72 -30.65 5.73
CA GLU A 128 -4.50 -30.59 6.96
C GLU A 128 -3.75 -29.81 8.05
N GLU A 129 -2.45 -30.05 8.18
CA GLU A 129 -1.58 -29.31 9.10
C GLU A 129 -1.40 -27.85 8.66
N PHE A 130 -1.27 -27.59 7.36
CA PHE A 130 -1.25 -26.21 6.83
C PHE A 130 -2.56 -25.49 7.10
N ARG A 131 -3.69 -26.16 6.86
CA ARG A 131 -5.02 -25.60 7.12
C ARG A 131 -5.20 -25.28 8.60
N HIS A 132 -4.71 -26.14 9.50
CA HIS A 132 -4.84 -25.94 10.94
C HIS A 132 -4.11 -24.66 11.41
N GLU A 133 -2.91 -24.39 10.90
CA GLU A 133 -2.19 -23.15 11.23
C GLU A 133 -2.76 -21.91 10.52
N ALA A 134 -3.16 -22.03 9.25
CA ALA A 134 -3.72 -20.91 8.50
C ALA A 134 -5.13 -20.48 8.98
N LYS A 135 -5.89 -21.40 9.62
CA LYS A 135 -7.27 -21.17 10.08
C LYS A 135 -7.41 -19.99 11.04
N ASN A 136 -6.37 -19.68 11.80
CA ASN A 136 -6.41 -18.58 12.78
C ASN A 136 -6.11 -17.22 12.14
N ALA A 137 -5.21 -17.18 11.15
CA ALA A 137 -4.81 -15.94 10.50
C ALA A 137 -5.88 -15.45 9.50
N TRP A 138 -6.40 -16.35 8.67
CA TRP A 138 -7.33 -16.06 7.55
C TRP A 138 -8.55 -15.21 7.92
N PRO A 139 -9.36 -15.59 8.93
CA PRO A 139 -10.51 -14.79 9.31
C PRO A 139 -10.10 -13.41 9.85
N GLY A 140 -8.95 -13.31 10.52
CA GLY A 140 -8.43 -12.03 11.03
C GLY A 140 -8.08 -11.05 9.91
N GLY A 141 -7.38 -11.52 8.87
CA GLY A 141 -7.06 -10.70 7.70
C GLY A 141 -8.31 -10.23 6.94
N ILE A 142 -9.28 -11.12 6.72
CA ILE A 142 -10.54 -10.78 6.06
C ILE A 142 -11.33 -9.76 6.89
N ALA A 143 -11.51 -10.03 8.18
CA ALA A 143 -12.21 -9.12 9.09
C ALA A 143 -11.56 -7.73 9.09
N PHE A 144 -10.23 -7.65 9.13
CA PHE A 144 -9.50 -6.38 9.08
C PHE A 144 -9.82 -5.60 7.80
N THR A 145 -9.76 -6.23 6.63
CA THR A 145 -10.10 -5.55 5.35
C THR A 145 -11.55 -5.07 5.29
N MET A 146 -12.49 -5.88 5.79
CA MET A 146 -13.91 -5.55 5.78
C MET A 146 -14.22 -4.39 6.71
N ILE A 147 -13.63 -4.39 7.92
CA ILE A 147 -13.80 -3.32 8.91
C ILE A 147 -13.24 -2.01 8.35
N VAL A 148 -12.00 -2.01 7.86
CA VAL A 148 -11.37 -0.79 7.31
C VAL A 148 -12.19 -0.25 6.13
N SER A 149 -12.64 -1.11 5.21
CA SER A 149 -13.44 -0.68 4.06
C SER A 149 -14.78 -0.09 4.50
N THR A 150 -15.50 -0.75 5.41
CA THR A 150 -16.79 -0.29 5.91
C THR A 150 -16.67 1.05 6.63
N LEU A 151 -15.67 1.20 7.51
CA LEU A 151 -15.41 2.45 8.23
C LEU A 151 -15.13 3.62 7.27
N MET A 152 -14.33 3.39 6.23
CA MET A 152 -14.01 4.43 5.25
C MET A 152 -15.23 4.84 4.41
N ILE A 153 -16.11 3.88 4.06
CA ILE A 153 -17.38 4.19 3.38
C ILE A 153 -18.28 5.05 4.27
N VAL A 154 -18.42 4.70 5.54
CA VAL A 154 -19.24 5.48 6.51
C VAL A 154 -18.69 6.89 6.67
N VAL A 155 -17.37 7.05 6.86
CA VAL A 155 -16.74 8.37 6.98
C VAL A 155 -16.98 9.21 5.72
N PHE A 156 -16.84 8.62 4.54
CA PHE A 156 -17.09 9.33 3.28
C PHE A 156 -18.56 9.74 3.15
N ALA A 157 -19.51 8.86 3.48
CA ALA A 157 -20.94 9.13 3.40
C ALA A 157 -21.43 10.19 4.41
N LEU A 158 -20.83 10.23 5.61
CA LEU A 158 -21.10 11.28 6.59
C LEU A 158 -20.53 12.63 6.14
N GLY A 159 -19.32 12.63 5.58
CA GLY A 159 -18.70 13.84 5.03
C GLY A 159 -19.49 14.43 3.86
N SER A 160 -19.96 13.59 2.92
CA SER A 160 -20.74 14.08 1.77
C SER A 160 -22.11 14.65 2.15
N LYS A 161 -22.72 14.16 3.23
CA LYS A 161 -24.03 14.66 3.71
C LYS A 161 -23.94 16.05 4.35
N GLY A 162 -22.81 16.39 4.97
CA GLY A 162 -22.60 17.71 5.57
C GLY A 162 -22.52 18.85 4.54
N ASP A 163 -21.91 18.59 3.38
CA ASP A 163 -21.83 19.56 2.29
C ASP A 163 -23.19 19.84 1.64
N SER A 164 -24.05 18.81 1.51
CA SER A 164 -25.40 18.98 0.96
C SER A 164 -26.28 19.86 1.85
N SER A 165 -26.28 19.64 3.18
CA SER A 165 -27.07 20.48 4.08
C SER A 165 -26.60 21.93 4.11
N SER A 166 -25.29 22.18 4.03
CA SER A 166 -24.76 23.55 3.98
C SER A 166 -25.12 24.28 2.69
N SER A 167 -25.35 23.56 1.59
CA SER A 167 -25.76 24.18 0.32
C SER A 167 -27.23 24.56 0.33
N ASP A 168 -28.09 23.76 0.98
CA ASP A 168 -29.52 24.05 1.07
C ASP A 168 -29.82 25.30 1.93
N ASP A 169 -29.03 25.51 3.00
CA ASP A 169 -29.15 26.69 3.89
C ASP A 169 -28.69 28.02 3.23
N GLU A 170 -27.91 27.98 2.13
CA GLU A 170 -27.41 29.20 1.44
C GLU A 170 -28.45 29.79 0.46
N TYR A 171 -29.50 29.04 0.12
CA TYR A 171 -30.54 29.47 -0.83
C TYR A 171 -31.91 29.83 -0.18
N GLU A 172 -32.04 29.77 1.15
CA GLU A 172 -33.16 30.33 1.93
C GLU A 172 -32.84 31.71 2.52
#